data_AF-A0A433XNZ2-F1
#
_entry.id   AF-A0A433XNZ2-F1
#
_cell.length_a   1.000
_cell.length_b   1.000
_cell.length_c   1.000
_cell.angle_alpha   90.00
_cell.angle_beta   90.00
_cell.angle_gamma   90.00
#
_symmetry.space_group_name_H-M   'P 1'
#
loop_
_entity.id
_entity.type
_entity.pdbx_description
1 polymer ?
#
loop_
_entity_poly.entity_id
_entity_poly.type
_entity_poly.pdbx_seq_one_letter_code
_entity_poly.pdbx_strand_id
1 'polypeptide(L)'
;MKKLKTITSLLVASVTATAVVISVPSASAAPDKVTQKQQALQSTSLVIDHQAAVMNVPAILIKDNLLLPAKSFFALVGVNVTLEKDKLTVSKGEVRVEGKLNSLKAIKGKQTFALPTAPIVLNGRLYVPARFASLILDKDITYDRAKRQIQVGFSEAQMYQFQRLLYEAARNGDTATIKTMISRGVNVNLVLKEFGDNTALDYAITFNRTEVAQILLEQNGEFRPSNAFRVIMSGNAKMLELLLKHGLDPNYNWNSTGSILSQASGTIHSIQADRSEIEIRPSLQLVNLLLDYGADPSNDGSLSAAVNAGSYSIIQALLSKGADPYRPDSVGVTPYERAQSKGIISWLTLGTTHEIPSFAIQNNDGTPAREGSLVITNIKNGISEKSFTWSGEEAFLDVPDGDYKLINVWQQNTLYRFPVNSFISIDHGVIKPASLKLPRINIKGTITGKDEDIKIGALSISDNNGSYSFVTVVEGRFDLSLPPGTYHLGEYSTHQQMFKLEGPTDFTVSEDSPLQELTFSYSNR
;
A
#
# COMPACT_ATOMS: atom_id res chain seq x y z
N MET A 1 41.30 19.93 45.62
CA MET A 1 41.53 21.40 45.59
C MET A 1 40.20 22.08 45.88
N LYS A 2 39.96 22.41 47.16
CA LYS A 2 39.92 23.76 47.77
C LYS A 2 38.71 24.63 47.39
N LYS A 3 37.88 24.87 48.43
CA LYS A 3 36.76 25.81 48.60
C LYS A 3 37.20 27.29 48.53
N LEU A 4 36.26 28.21 48.26
CA LEU A 4 35.82 29.41 49.04
C LEU A 4 35.17 30.47 48.10
N LYS A 5 33.96 30.98 48.39
CA LYS A 5 33.62 32.33 48.95
C LYS A 5 34.28 33.50 48.18
N THR A 6 33.62 34.62 47.81
CA THR A 6 33.09 35.73 48.67
C THR A 6 32.57 36.86 47.72
N ILE A 7 31.31 37.33 47.81
CA ILE A 7 30.77 38.67 48.23
C ILE A 7 31.17 39.94 47.40
N THR A 8 30.15 40.80 47.14
CA THR A 8 30.15 42.30 47.01
C THR A 8 30.76 42.92 45.73
N SER A 9 30.37 44.08 45.19
CA SER A 9 29.59 45.24 45.67
C SER A 9 29.18 46.17 44.50
N LEU A 10 28.13 46.96 44.76
CA LEU A 10 27.66 48.18 44.08
C LEU A 10 28.76 49.28 43.99
N LEU A 11 28.75 50.13 42.95
CA LEU A 11 29.05 51.59 43.01
C LEU A 11 28.62 52.27 41.67
N VAL A 12 27.65 53.20 41.64
CA VAL A 12 27.78 54.70 41.72
C VAL A 12 28.49 55.29 40.49
N ALA A 13 27.78 55.87 39.52
CA ALA A 13 27.21 57.23 39.41
C ALA A 13 28.22 58.33 38.99
N SER A 14 27.90 59.04 37.90
CA SER A 14 28.11 60.48 37.71
C SER A 14 27.51 60.90 36.34
N VAL A 15 26.48 61.75 36.22
CA VAL A 15 26.46 63.22 36.46
C VAL A 15 27.27 63.92 35.34
N THR A 16 26.80 64.89 34.54
CA THR A 16 25.59 65.75 34.48
C THR A 16 25.69 66.67 33.24
N ALA A 17 24.53 67.24 32.85
CA ALA A 17 24.30 68.67 32.46
C ALA A 17 25.01 69.24 31.21
N THR A 18 24.47 70.15 30.40
CA THR A 18 23.33 71.10 30.48
C THR A 18 23.14 71.66 29.04
N ALA A 19 21.92 71.75 28.50
CA ALA A 19 21.07 72.96 28.33
C ALA A 19 21.67 74.03 27.37
N VAL A 20 20.95 74.67 26.42
CA VAL A 20 19.76 75.53 26.60
C VAL A 20 19.11 75.85 25.22
N VAL A 21 17.78 75.60 25.15
CA VAL A 21 16.64 76.45 24.69
C VAL A 21 16.81 77.47 23.57
N ILE A 22 15.95 77.41 22.53
CA ILE A 22 15.22 78.59 22.00
C ILE A 22 13.76 78.18 21.63
N SER A 23 12.86 79.12 21.93
CA SER A 23 11.40 79.13 21.94
C SER A 23 10.65 78.96 20.60
N VAL A 24 9.38 78.56 20.75
CA VAL A 24 8.29 78.36 19.77
C VAL A 24 7.91 79.64 18.99
N PRO A 25 7.24 79.51 17.84
CA PRO A 25 5.93 80.15 17.73
C PRO A 25 4.81 79.15 17.36
N SER A 26 3.66 79.37 17.99
CA SER A 26 2.37 78.75 17.72
C SER A 26 1.84 79.18 16.35
N ALA A 27 1.42 78.22 15.52
CA ALA A 27 0.51 78.46 14.42
C ALA A 27 -0.44 77.26 14.28
N SER A 28 -1.69 77.50 14.63
CA SER A 28 -2.84 76.66 14.31
C SER A 28 -2.94 76.49 12.79
N ALA A 29 -2.57 75.31 12.28
CA ALA A 29 -2.91 74.89 10.92
C ALA A 29 -4.03 73.84 10.99
N ALA A 30 -5.13 74.12 10.29
CA ALA A 30 -6.22 73.20 10.03
C ALA A 30 -5.70 71.90 9.38
N PRO A 31 -6.41 70.76 9.47
CA PRO A 31 -5.95 69.52 8.87
C PRO A 31 -5.92 69.66 7.34
N ASP A 32 -4.72 69.73 6.79
CA ASP A 32 -4.48 69.63 5.35
C ASP A 32 -5.07 68.32 4.82
N LYS A 33 -5.97 68.44 3.84
CA LYS A 33 -6.36 67.31 2.99
C LYS A 33 -5.11 66.84 2.27
N VAL A 34 -4.48 65.80 2.80
CA VAL A 34 -3.39 65.08 2.13
C VAL A 34 -3.96 64.46 0.86
N THR A 35 -3.80 65.15 -0.28
CA THR A 35 -4.10 64.61 -1.60
C THR A 35 -3.05 63.55 -1.94
N GLN A 36 -3.26 62.33 -1.45
CA GLN A 36 -2.41 61.19 -1.76
C GLN A 36 -2.52 60.87 -3.25
N LYS A 37 -1.40 60.71 -3.96
CA LYS A 37 -1.38 60.22 -5.35
C LYS A 37 -2.07 58.86 -5.40
N GLN A 38 -3.26 58.82 -5.99
CA GLN A 38 -4.11 57.64 -6.14
C GLN A 38 -4.16 57.24 -7.62
N GLN A 39 -4.07 55.94 -7.88
CA GLN A 39 -4.26 55.41 -9.22
C GLN A 39 -5.45 54.47 -9.22
N ALA A 40 -6.51 54.83 -9.94
CA ALA A 40 -7.63 53.95 -10.18
C ALA A 40 -7.21 52.83 -11.15
N LEU A 41 -7.51 51.58 -10.79
CA LEU A 41 -7.25 50.44 -11.67
C LEU A 41 -8.41 50.29 -12.65
N GLN A 42 -8.36 50.97 -13.79
CA GLN A 42 -9.34 50.80 -14.84
C GLN A 42 -9.26 49.37 -15.41
N SER A 43 -10.43 48.74 -15.67
CA SER A 43 -10.59 47.39 -16.23
C SER A 43 -9.77 46.29 -15.53
N THR A 44 -10.02 46.07 -14.24
CA THR A 44 -9.36 45.00 -13.46
C THR A 44 -10.25 43.76 -13.38
N SER A 45 -9.73 42.60 -13.80
CA SER A 45 -10.42 41.32 -13.59
C SER A 45 -10.21 40.86 -12.14
N LEU A 46 -11.22 40.22 -11.55
CA LEU A 46 -11.13 39.60 -10.23
C LEU A 46 -11.29 38.09 -10.39
N VAL A 47 -10.40 37.34 -9.74
CA VAL A 47 -10.52 35.88 -9.63
C VAL A 47 -10.61 35.54 -8.16
N ILE A 48 -11.67 34.84 -7.78
CA ILE A 48 -11.88 34.32 -6.42
C ILE A 48 -11.92 32.81 -6.55
N ASP A 49 -10.96 32.11 -5.94
CA ASP A 49 -10.92 30.65 -5.94
C ASP A 49 -11.15 30.08 -7.35
N HIS A 50 -10.32 30.54 -8.30
CA HIS A 50 -10.31 30.14 -9.72
C HIS A 50 -11.51 30.61 -10.54
N GLN A 51 -12.54 31.21 -9.94
CA GLN A 51 -13.71 31.70 -10.66
C GLN A 51 -13.59 33.19 -10.96
N ALA A 52 -13.84 33.54 -12.23
CA ALA A 52 -13.91 34.93 -12.65
C ALA A 52 -15.09 35.62 -11.98
N ALA A 53 -14.82 36.77 -11.38
CA ALA A 53 -15.80 37.64 -10.76
C ALA A 53 -15.67 39.05 -11.30
N VAL A 54 -16.77 39.79 -11.27
CA VAL A 54 -16.82 41.17 -11.75
C VAL A 54 -17.04 42.10 -10.57
N MET A 55 -16.10 43.02 -10.36
CA MET A 55 -16.33 44.16 -9.48
C MET A 55 -16.89 45.32 -10.28
N ASN A 56 -18.07 45.81 -9.88
CA ASN A 56 -18.73 46.94 -10.53
C ASN A 56 -18.09 48.29 -10.16
N VAL A 57 -17.13 48.28 -9.23
CA VAL A 57 -16.33 49.42 -8.82
C VAL A 57 -14.86 49.04 -8.94
N PRO A 58 -14.01 49.87 -9.56
CA PRO A 58 -12.59 49.56 -9.67
C PRO A 58 -11.90 49.61 -8.30
N ALA A 59 -10.94 48.71 -8.10
CA ALA A 59 -9.98 48.84 -7.00
C ALA A 59 -8.99 49.99 -7.28
N ILE A 60 -8.27 50.41 -6.23
CA ILE A 60 -7.31 51.50 -6.31
C ILE A 60 -5.96 51.09 -5.72
N LEU A 61 -4.90 51.74 -6.19
CA LEU A 61 -3.58 51.68 -5.57
C LEU A 61 -3.28 52.99 -4.83
N ILE A 62 -2.85 52.87 -3.57
CA ILE A 62 -2.32 53.98 -2.76
C ILE A 62 -0.94 53.59 -2.26
N LYS A 63 0.09 54.31 -2.71
CA LYS A 63 1.51 53.97 -2.40
C LYS A 63 1.79 52.48 -2.64
N ASP A 64 1.39 52.00 -3.82
CA ASP A 64 1.50 50.59 -4.25
C ASP A 64 0.71 49.55 -3.44
N ASN A 65 -0.11 49.98 -2.48
CA ASN A 65 -1.01 49.09 -1.75
C ASN A 65 -2.37 49.00 -2.44
N LEU A 66 -2.85 47.77 -2.65
CA LEU A 66 -4.18 47.50 -3.18
C LEU A 66 -5.24 47.81 -2.13
N LEU A 67 -6.19 48.67 -2.48
CA LEU A 67 -7.44 48.84 -1.74
C LEU A 67 -8.63 48.41 -2.60
N LEU A 68 -9.49 47.61 -1.98
CA LEU A 68 -10.69 47.02 -2.56
C LEU A 68 -11.91 47.86 -2.19
N PRO A 69 -12.86 48.07 -3.11
CA PRO A 69 -14.12 48.72 -2.78
C PRO A 69 -14.96 47.80 -1.89
N ALA A 70 -15.05 48.13 -0.60
CA ALA A 70 -15.48 47.21 0.44
C ALA A 70 -16.84 46.56 0.16
N LYS A 71 -17.85 47.37 -0.18
CA LYS A 71 -19.20 46.86 -0.47
C LYS A 71 -19.22 45.94 -1.69
N SER A 72 -18.57 46.33 -2.79
CA SER A 72 -18.57 45.53 -4.02
C SER A 72 -17.78 44.24 -3.87
N PHE A 73 -16.64 44.29 -3.18
CA PHE A 73 -15.79 43.13 -2.97
C PHE A 73 -16.40 42.15 -1.97
N PHE A 74 -16.80 42.62 -0.78
CA PHE A 74 -17.31 41.72 0.26
C PHE A 74 -18.65 41.07 -0.09
N ALA A 75 -19.48 41.72 -0.92
CA ALA A 75 -20.67 41.09 -1.48
C ALA A 75 -20.35 39.84 -2.32
N LEU A 76 -19.26 39.86 -3.11
CA LEU A 76 -18.86 38.72 -3.95
C LEU A 76 -18.37 37.51 -3.15
N VAL A 77 -17.79 37.76 -1.97
CA VAL A 77 -17.23 36.71 -1.09
C VAL A 77 -18.16 36.35 0.07
N GLY A 78 -19.41 36.86 0.06
CA GLY A 78 -20.43 36.55 1.06
C GLY A 78 -20.10 37.05 2.47
N VAL A 79 -19.47 38.22 2.58
CA VAL A 79 -19.00 38.79 3.84
C VAL A 79 -19.75 40.09 4.13
N ASN A 80 -20.20 40.27 5.37
CA ASN A 80 -20.88 41.49 5.78
C ASN A 80 -19.88 42.54 6.27
N VAL A 81 -20.03 43.78 5.79
CA VAL A 81 -19.23 44.94 6.20
C VAL A 81 -20.13 46.04 6.74
N THR A 82 -19.81 46.54 7.93
CA THR A 82 -20.47 47.70 8.55
C THR A 82 -19.44 48.78 8.88
N LEU A 83 -19.83 50.03 8.67
CA LEU A 83 -19.06 51.21 9.04
C LEU A 83 -19.94 52.10 9.92
N GLU A 84 -19.63 52.15 11.21
CA GLU A 84 -20.34 52.98 12.18
C GLU A 84 -19.39 54.08 12.66
N LYS A 85 -19.69 55.33 12.30
CA LYS A 85 -18.77 56.48 12.47
C LYS A 85 -17.42 56.21 11.78
N ASP A 86 -16.40 55.86 12.55
CA ASP A 86 -15.07 55.52 12.08
C ASP A 86 -14.72 54.03 12.27
N LYS A 87 -15.56 53.26 12.98
CA LYS A 87 -15.34 51.84 13.28
C LYS A 87 -15.82 50.98 12.11
N LEU A 88 -14.88 50.27 11.50
CA LEU A 88 -15.12 49.26 10.47
C LEU A 88 -15.24 47.89 11.13
N THR A 89 -16.34 47.18 10.88
CA THR A 89 -16.49 45.78 11.30
C THR A 89 -16.79 44.94 10.07
N VAL A 90 -16.06 43.83 9.92
CA VAL A 90 -16.30 42.85 8.86
C VAL A 90 -16.45 41.47 9.49
N SER A 91 -17.47 40.72 9.08
CA SER A 91 -17.83 39.46 9.71
C SER A 91 -18.24 38.39 8.69
N LYS A 92 -17.82 37.15 8.95
CA LYS A 92 -18.17 35.94 8.21
C LYS A 92 -18.39 34.81 9.20
N GLY A 93 -19.64 34.41 9.41
CA GLY A 93 -20.00 33.52 10.52
C GLY A 93 -19.61 34.14 11.87
N GLU A 94 -18.92 33.38 12.71
CA GLU A 94 -18.43 33.84 14.03
C GLU A 94 -17.12 34.64 13.95
N VAL A 95 -16.43 34.61 12.81
CA VAL A 95 -15.16 35.34 12.64
C VAL A 95 -15.46 36.82 12.41
N ARG A 96 -14.83 37.67 13.23
CA ARG A 96 -14.94 39.12 13.16
C ARG A 96 -13.56 39.76 13.03
N VAL A 97 -13.43 40.68 12.08
CA VAL A 97 -12.28 41.56 11.92
C VAL A 97 -12.75 43.00 12.10
N GLU A 98 -12.14 43.71 13.05
CA GLU A 98 -12.40 45.12 13.30
C GLU A 98 -11.26 45.99 12.78
N GLY A 99 -11.59 47.18 12.33
CA GLY A 99 -10.65 48.21 11.91
C GLY A 99 -11.23 49.59 12.16
N LYS A 100 -10.45 50.61 11.82
CA LYS A 100 -10.88 52.00 11.93
C LYS A 100 -10.43 52.78 10.70
N LEU A 101 -11.25 53.73 10.24
CA LEU A 101 -10.87 54.66 9.19
C LEU A 101 -9.57 55.38 9.57
N ASN A 102 -8.68 55.55 8.60
CA ASN A 102 -7.38 56.22 8.77
C ASN A 102 -6.45 55.55 9.80
N SER A 103 -6.75 54.34 10.27
CA SER A 103 -5.90 53.55 11.14
C SER A 103 -5.14 52.47 10.36
N LEU A 104 -3.87 52.29 10.68
CA LEU A 104 -3.02 51.21 10.15
C LEU A 104 -3.13 49.92 10.98
N LYS A 105 -4.22 49.74 11.73
CA LYS A 105 -4.41 48.58 12.61
C LYS A 105 -5.76 47.92 12.34
N ALA A 106 -5.74 46.59 12.34
CA ALA A 106 -6.90 45.72 12.33
C ALA A 106 -6.84 44.74 13.51
N ILE A 107 -7.99 44.25 13.97
CA ILE A 107 -8.09 43.33 15.10
C ILE A 107 -8.89 42.11 14.63
N LYS A 108 -8.33 40.90 14.73
CA LYS A 108 -9.01 39.62 14.51
C LYS A 108 -8.92 38.82 15.81
N GLY A 109 -10.05 38.59 16.48
CA GLY A 109 -10.06 38.02 17.84
C GLY A 109 -9.27 38.89 18.82
N LYS A 110 -8.29 38.30 19.53
CA LYS A 110 -7.41 39.01 20.48
C LYS A 110 -6.14 39.58 19.83
N GLN A 111 -5.92 39.33 18.53
CA GLN A 111 -4.70 39.70 17.84
C GLN A 111 -4.86 41.02 17.08
N THR A 112 -3.83 41.86 17.13
CA THR A 112 -3.74 43.11 16.36
C THR A 112 -2.79 42.92 15.19
N PHE A 113 -3.22 43.34 13.99
CA PHE A 113 -2.50 43.24 12.75
C PHE A 113 -2.19 44.64 12.21
N ALA A 114 -0.96 44.85 11.76
CA ALA A 114 -0.59 46.05 11.04
C ALA A 114 -1.13 46.01 9.60
N LEU A 115 -1.67 47.12 9.14
CA LEU A 115 -2.09 47.34 7.77
C LEU A 115 -1.06 48.23 7.06
N PRO A 116 -0.69 47.92 5.81
CA PRO A 116 0.29 48.73 5.08
C PRO A 116 -0.30 50.07 4.59
N THR A 117 -1.62 50.15 4.50
CA THR A 117 -2.39 51.38 4.25
C THR A 117 -3.67 51.33 5.06
N ALA A 118 -4.29 52.48 5.35
CA ALA A 118 -5.49 52.54 6.17
C ALA A 118 -6.76 52.34 5.33
N PRO A 119 -7.85 51.82 5.91
CA PRO A 119 -9.19 51.95 5.33
C PRO A 119 -9.56 53.43 5.19
N ILE A 120 -10.12 53.80 4.03
CA ILE A 120 -10.49 55.19 3.73
C ILE A 120 -11.88 55.27 3.10
N VAL A 121 -12.51 56.44 3.22
CA VAL A 121 -13.68 56.80 2.41
C VAL A 121 -13.22 57.78 1.35
N LEU A 122 -13.40 57.40 0.08
CA LEU A 122 -13.04 58.21 -1.08
C LEU A 122 -14.28 58.37 -1.96
N ASN A 123 -14.69 59.61 -2.22
CA ASN A 123 -15.88 59.94 -3.02
C ASN A 123 -17.14 59.18 -2.55
N GLY A 124 -17.36 59.13 -1.23
CA GLY A 124 -18.50 58.43 -0.61
C GLY A 124 -18.40 56.90 -0.62
N ARG A 125 -17.29 56.32 -1.09
CA ARG A 125 -17.08 54.86 -1.14
C ARG A 125 -16.02 54.43 -0.15
N LEU A 126 -16.33 53.41 0.65
CA LEU A 126 -15.38 52.77 1.54
C LEU A 126 -14.43 51.87 0.75
N TYR A 127 -13.13 52.11 0.90
CA TYR A 127 -12.07 51.27 0.39
C TYR A 127 -11.29 50.64 1.55
N VAL A 128 -11.06 49.34 1.47
CA VAL A 128 -10.34 48.57 2.49
C VAL A 128 -9.05 47.99 1.89
N PRO A 129 -7.94 47.99 2.63
CA PRO A 129 -6.71 47.35 2.18
C PRO A 129 -6.93 45.86 1.88
N ALA A 130 -6.25 45.34 0.86
CA ALA A 130 -6.25 43.91 0.57
C ALA A 130 -5.83 43.07 1.79
N ARG A 131 -4.86 43.54 2.57
CA ARG A 131 -4.47 42.91 3.85
C ARG A 131 -5.59 42.89 4.89
N PHE A 132 -6.48 43.88 4.89
CA PHE A 132 -7.63 43.87 5.80
C PHE A 132 -8.64 42.80 5.36
N ALA A 133 -8.93 42.74 4.06
CA ALA A 133 -9.83 41.74 3.49
C ALA A 133 -9.26 40.30 3.59
N SER A 134 -7.94 40.12 3.47
CA SER A 134 -7.31 38.81 3.62
C SER A 134 -7.49 38.23 5.03
N LEU A 135 -7.52 39.07 6.06
CA LEU A 135 -7.69 38.63 7.45
C LEU A 135 -9.05 37.96 7.69
N ILE A 136 -10.12 38.50 7.09
CA ILE A 136 -11.46 37.90 7.25
C ILE A 136 -11.65 36.68 6.35
N LEU A 137 -11.02 36.67 5.17
CA LEU A 137 -11.14 35.55 4.23
C LEU A 137 -10.20 34.38 4.55
N ASP A 138 -9.14 34.64 5.32
CA ASP A 138 -8.02 33.73 5.52
C ASP A 138 -7.39 33.26 4.19
N LYS A 139 -7.36 34.18 3.22
CA LYS A 139 -6.84 33.97 1.87
C LYS A 139 -5.95 35.12 1.47
N ASP A 140 -4.86 34.80 0.79
CA ASP A 140 -4.02 35.82 0.17
C ASP A 140 -4.80 36.56 -0.90
N ILE A 141 -4.57 37.88 -0.97
CA ILE A 141 -5.13 38.75 -2.01
C ILE A 141 -3.95 39.46 -2.66
N THR A 142 -3.71 39.13 -3.93
CA THR A 142 -2.59 39.67 -4.71
C THR A 142 -3.11 40.41 -5.94
N TYR A 143 -2.28 41.30 -6.49
CA TYR A 143 -2.57 42.03 -7.72
C TYR A 143 -1.45 41.81 -8.73
N ASP A 144 -1.76 41.14 -9.83
CA ASP A 144 -0.88 41.00 -10.99
C ASP A 144 -1.02 42.25 -11.87
N ARG A 145 0.04 43.08 -11.89
CA ARG A 145 0.07 44.31 -12.69
C ARG A 145 0.08 44.06 -14.19
N ALA A 146 0.73 42.99 -14.64
CA ALA A 146 0.85 42.67 -16.06
C ALA A 146 -0.50 42.21 -16.62
N LYS A 147 -1.23 41.40 -15.86
CA LYS A 147 -2.57 40.91 -16.23
C LYS A 147 -3.70 41.85 -15.83
N ARG A 148 -3.42 42.89 -15.03
CA ARG A 148 -4.42 43.76 -14.38
C ARG A 148 -5.50 42.90 -13.69
N GLN A 149 -5.06 41.96 -12.86
CA GLN A 149 -5.91 40.96 -12.23
C GLN A 149 -5.69 40.93 -10.72
N ILE A 150 -6.79 40.96 -9.96
CA ILE A 150 -6.77 40.69 -8.53
C ILE A 150 -7.07 39.21 -8.33
N GLN A 151 -6.21 38.51 -7.60
CA GLN A 151 -6.36 37.12 -7.26
C GLN A 151 -6.65 37.00 -5.75
N VAL A 152 -7.75 36.34 -5.41
CA VAL A 152 -8.09 35.94 -4.04
C VAL A 152 -7.92 34.42 -3.95
N GLY A 153 -7.08 33.95 -3.03
CA GLY A 153 -6.75 32.53 -2.92
C GLY A 153 -5.75 32.07 -3.99
N PHE A 154 -5.88 30.82 -4.42
CA PHE A 154 -4.95 30.22 -5.39
C PHE A 154 -5.33 30.56 -6.84
N SER A 155 -4.34 30.61 -7.73
CA SER A 155 -4.56 30.68 -9.18
C SER A 155 -4.85 29.29 -9.78
N GLU A 156 -5.42 29.25 -10.99
CA GLU A 156 -5.64 27.99 -11.73
C GLU A 156 -4.33 27.20 -11.92
N ALA A 157 -3.23 27.89 -12.26
CA ALA A 157 -1.92 27.26 -12.40
C ALA A 157 -1.43 26.62 -11.10
N GLN A 158 -1.67 27.25 -9.95
CA GLN A 158 -1.32 26.69 -8.64
C GLN A 158 -2.17 25.46 -8.31
N MET A 159 -3.48 25.50 -8.58
CA MET A 159 -4.33 24.32 -8.37
C MET A 159 -3.96 23.16 -9.26
N TYR A 160 -3.60 23.44 -10.50
CA TYR A 160 -3.10 22.42 -11.40
C TYR A 160 -1.82 21.76 -10.83
N GLN A 161 -0.89 22.54 -10.27
CA GLN A 161 0.28 21.97 -9.57
C GLN A 161 -0.11 21.18 -8.31
N PHE A 162 -1.06 21.66 -7.51
CA PHE A 162 -1.54 20.93 -6.33
C PHE A 162 -2.23 19.62 -6.71
N GLN A 163 -3.02 19.62 -7.79
CA GLN A 163 -3.63 18.43 -8.34
C GLN A 163 -2.56 17.44 -8.77
N ARG A 164 -1.54 17.88 -9.51
CA ARG A 164 -0.43 17.02 -9.92
C ARG A 164 0.32 16.44 -8.72
N LEU A 165 0.58 17.24 -7.68
CA LEU A 165 1.21 16.77 -6.44
C LEU A 165 0.35 15.74 -5.70
N LEU A 166 -0.98 15.84 -5.77
CA LEU A 166 -1.89 14.81 -5.22
C LEU A 166 -1.64 13.45 -5.88
N TYR A 167 -1.47 13.40 -7.21
CA TYR A 167 -1.16 12.17 -7.94
C TYR A 167 0.20 11.57 -7.57
N GLU A 168 1.24 12.40 -7.57
CA GLU A 168 2.59 11.97 -7.22
C GLU A 168 2.66 11.44 -5.77
N ALA A 169 2.01 12.15 -4.85
CA ALA A 169 1.88 11.73 -3.46
C ALA A 169 1.08 10.42 -3.33
N ALA A 170 0.01 10.26 -4.13
CA ALA A 170 -0.83 9.07 -4.06
C ALA A 170 -0.07 7.81 -4.50
N ARG A 171 0.72 7.92 -5.57
CA ARG A 171 1.63 6.86 -6.04
C ARG A 171 2.69 6.50 -4.99
N ASN A 172 3.26 7.51 -4.34
CA ASN A 172 4.38 7.34 -3.41
C ASN A 172 3.95 6.97 -1.97
N GLY A 173 2.67 7.09 -1.63
CA GLY A 173 2.17 6.84 -0.28
C GLY A 173 2.35 8.03 0.68
N ASP A 174 2.55 9.25 0.18
CA ASP A 174 2.80 10.44 1.01
C ASP A 174 1.50 11.03 1.56
N THR A 175 1.07 10.52 2.71
CA THR A 175 -0.15 10.96 3.39
C THR A 175 -0.12 12.45 3.82
N ALA A 176 1.05 13.01 4.10
CA ALA A 176 1.19 14.40 4.54
C ALA A 176 0.92 15.36 3.38
N THR A 177 1.49 15.07 2.21
CA THR A 177 1.22 15.84 0.99
C THR A 177 -0.24 15.70 0.56
N ILE A 178 -0.82 14.50 0.61
CA ILE A 178 -2.25 14.28 0.32
C ILE A 178 -3.14 15.18 1.18
N LYS A 179 -2.98 15.14 2.51
CA LYS A 179 -3.76 15.97 3.45
C LYS A 179 -3.58 17.46 3.17
N THR A 180 -2.35 17.87 2.85
CA THR A 180 -2.05 19.27 2.51
C THR A 180 -2.76 19.70 1.23
N MET A 181 -2.75 18.89 0.17
CA MET A 181 -3.42 19.24 -1.08
C MET A 181 -4.94 19.27 -0.93
N ILE A 182 -5.53 18.30 -0.21
CA ILE A 182 -6.96 18.30 0.13
C ILE A 182 -7.34 19.58 0.87
N SER A 183 -6.54 20.02 1.86
CA SER A 183 -6.79 21.27 2.59
C SER A 183 -6.74 22.54 1.71
N ARG A 184 -6.09 22.44 0.54
CA ARG A 184 -6.02 23.51 -0.46
C ARG A 184 -7.16 23.46 -1.49
N GLY A 185 -8.10 22.54 -1.34
CA GLY A 185 -9.32 22.47 -2.14
C GLY A 185 -9.14 21.78 -3.49
N VAL A 186 -8.14 20.90 -3.64
CA VAL A 186 -8.02 20.07 -4.85
C VAL A 186 -9.24 19.16 -4.99
N ASN A 187 -9.61 18.84 -6.23
CA ASN A 187 -10.67 17.89 -6.50
C ASN A 187 -10.08 16.47 -6.51
N VAL A 188 -10.46 15.64 -5.54
CA VAL A 188 -9.94 14.27 -5.39
C VAL A 188 -10.28 13.35 -6.58
N ASN A 189 -11.32 13.69 -7.35
CA ASN A 189 -11.79 12.93 -8.51
C ASN A 189 -11.38 13.57 -9.85
N LEU A 190 -10.64 14.68 -9.83
CA LEU A 190 -10.19 15.32 -11.07
C LEU A 190 -9.11 14.48 -11.75
N VAL A 191 -9.43 14.02 -12.96
CA VAL A 191 -8.52 13.32 -13.87
C VAL A 191 -7.65 14.29 -14.63
N LEU A 192 -6.34 14.04 -14.62
CA LEU A 192 -5.33 14.79 -15.36
C LEU A 192 -4.87 13.98 -16.58
N LYS A 193 -4.87 14.61 -17.76
CA LYS A 193 -4.59 13.92 -19.05
C LYS A 193 -3.23 13.22 -19.08
N GLU A 194 -2.21 13.80 -18.45
CA GLU A 194 -0.86 13.23 -18.37
C GLU A 194 -0.77 11.99 -17.47
N PHE A 195 -1.82 11.71 -16.66
CA PHE A 195 -1.97 10.51 -15.84
C PHE A 195 -3.00 9.52 -16.42
N GLY A 196 -3.40 9.73 -17.67
CA GLY A 196 -4.43 8.95 -18.34
C GLY A 196 -5.81 9.16 -17.71
N ASP A 197 -6.65 8.13 -17.74
CA ASP A 197 -8.02 8.23 -17.23
C ASP A 197 -8.14 7.87 -15.72
N ASN A 198 -7.03 7.78 -15.00
CA ASN A 198 -6.99 7.35 -13.60
C ASN A 198 -7.18 8.52 -12.63
N THR A 199 -7.85 8.30 -11.50
CA THR A 199 -7.86 9.24 -10.36
C THR A 199 -6.60 9.09 -9.49
N ALA A 200 -6.36 10.01 -8.57
CA ALA A 200 -5.30 9.84 -7.57
C ALA A 200 -5.51 8.56 -6.72
N LEU A 201 -6.76 8.20 -6.46
CA LEU A 201 -7.12 6.98 -5.73
C LEU A 201 -6.77 5.71 -6.53
N ASP A 202 -7.01 5.70 -7.86
CA ASP A 202 -6.60 4.56 -8.71
C ASP A 202 -5.07 4.31 -8.64
N TYR A 203 -4.27 5.38 -8.57
CA TYR A 203 -2.82 5.27 -8.34
C TYR A 203 -2.51 4.71 -6.95
N ALA A 204 -3.15 5.21 -5.90
CA ALA A 204 -2.96 4.68 -4.54
C ALA A 204 -3.24 3.17 -4.48
N ILE A 205 -4.31 2.71 -5.12
CA ILE A 205 -4.67 1.29 -5.18
C ILE A 205 -3.64 0.49 -6.00
N THR A 206 -3.29 0.98 -7.19
CA THR A 206 -2.32 0.32 -8.09
C THR A 206 -0.95 0.12 -7.44
N PHE A 207 -0.52 1.07 -6.61
CA PHE A 207 0.76 1.02 -5.90
C PHE A 207 0.65 0.54 -4.45
N ASN A 208 -0.49 -0.05 -4.08
CA ASN A 208 -0.74 -0.67 -2.77
C ASN A 208 -0.56 0.30 -1.56
N ARG A 209 -0.94 1.56 -1.72
CA ARG A 209 -0.82 2.63 -0.71
C ARG A 209 -2.09 2.73 0.13
N THR A 210 -2.30 1.77 1.02
CA THR A 210 -3.53 1.60 1.81
C THR A 210 -3.94 2.84 2.60
N GLU A 211 -2.99 3.49 3.28
CA GLU A 211 -3.27 4.66 4.12
C GLU A 211 -3.66 5.89 3.29
N VAL A 212 -3.06 6.05 2.10
CA VAL A 212 -3.45 7.10 1.14
C VAL A 212 -4.84 6.80 0.59
N ALA A 213 -5.10 5.56 0.18
CA ALA A 213 -6.39 5.16 -0.35
C ALA A 213 -7.50 5.42 0.66
N GLN A 214 -7.28 5.09 1.95
CA GLN A 214 -8.18 5.43 3.04
C GLN A 214 -8.49 6.93 3.10
N ILE A 215 -7.47 7.80 3.11
CA ILE A 215 -7.69 9.26 3.19
C ILE A 215 -8.50 9.77 1.98
N LEU A 216 -8.21 9.28 0.78
CA LEU A 216 -8.91 9.70 -0.43
C LEU A 216 -10.37 9.21 -0.43
N LEU A 217 -10.63 7.97 0.00
CA LEU A 217 -11.98 7.42 0.16
C LEU A 217 -12.80 8.17 1.21
N GLU A 218 -12.19 8.57 2.33
CA GLU A 218 -12.81 9.44 3.34
C GLU A 218 -13.21 10.82 2.79
N GLN A 219 -12.62 11.24 1.68
CA GLN A 219 -12.99 12.46 0.94
C GLN A 219 -13.88 12.18 -0.29
N ASN A 220 -14.57 11.04 -0.33
CA ASN A 220 -15.43 10.60 -1.45
C ASN A 220 -14.65 10.40 -2.77
N GLY A 221 -13.41 9.93 -2.66
CA GLY A 221 -12.60 9.51 -3.80
C GLY A 221 -13.27 8.38 -4.58
N GLU A 222 -13.40 8.55 -5.88
CA GLU A 222 -13.92 7.54 -6.80
C GLU A 222 -12.80 6.63 -7.31
N PHE A 223 -13.11 5.34 -7.42
CA PHE A 223 -12.22 4.33 -7.95
C PHE A 223 -12.94 3.46 -8.98
N ARG A 224 -12.17 2.85 -9.85
CA ARG A 224 -12.69 1.89 -10.83
C ARG A 224 -12.92 0.53 -10.15
N PRO A 225 -14.09 -0.11 -10.29
CA PRO A 225 -14.33 -1.49 -9.79
C PRO A 225 -13.27 -2.49 -10.29
N SER A 226 -12.79 -2.19 -11.49
CA SER A 226 -11.68 -2.82 -12.18
C SER A 226 -10.42 -2.97 -11.30
N ASN A 227 -10.17 -2.07 -10.35
CA ASN A 227 -9.05 -2.16 -9.43
C ASN A 227 -9.09 -3.37 -8.49
N ALA A 228 -10.26 -4.00 -8.30
CA ALA A 228 -10.39 -5.16 -7.43
C ALA A 228 -9.40 -6.28 -7.79
N PHE A 229 -9.20 -6.55 -9.09
CA PHE A 229 -8.23 -7.56 -9.53
C PHE A 229 -6.80 -7.26 -9.05
N ARG A 230 -6.37 -5.98 -9.08
CA ARG A 230 -5.04 -5.58 -8.58
C ARG A 230 -4.88 -5.83 -7.09
N VAL A 231 -5.96 -5.61 -6.33
CA VAL A 231 -5.98 -5.84 -4.88
C VAL A 231 -5.94 -7.34 -4.55
N ILE A 232 -6.63 -8.18 -5.33
CA ILE A 232 -6.53 -9.63 -5.20
C ILE A 232 -5.11 -10.11 -5.48
N MET A 233 -4.49 -9.67 -6.58
CA MET A 233 -3.11 -10.04 -6.90
C MET A 233 -2.10 -9.57 -5.85
N SER A 234 -2.33 -8.42 -5.21
CA SER A 234 -1.41 -7.92 -4.18
C SER A 234 -1.59 -8.60 -2.82
N GLY A 235 -2.63 -9.43 -2.64
CA GLY A 235 -2.91 -10.09 -1.37
C GLY A 235 -3.39 -9.14 -0.26
N ASN A 236 -3.70 -7.86 -0.57
CA ASN A 236 -3.92 -6.85 0.46
C ASN A 236 -5.37 -6.84 0.96
N ALA A 237 -5.64 -7.62 2.01
CA ALA A 237 -6.95 -7.71 2.66
C ALA A 237 -7.45 -6.37 3.20
N LYS A 238 -6.57 -5.52 3.76
CA LYS A 238 -6.95 -4.21 4.30
C LYS A 238 -7.42 -3.26 3.20
N MET A 239 -6.73 -3.25 2.05
CA MET A 239 -7.17 -2.49 0.88
C MET A 239 -8.50 -3.03 0.34
N LEU A 240 -8.66 -4.35 0.26
CA LEU A 240 -9.91 -4.96 -0.21
C LEU A 240 -11.08 -4.55 0.68
N GLU A 241 -10.90 -4.63 2.00
CA GLU A 241 -11.93 -4.25 2.96
C GLU A 241 -12.32 -2.78 2.82
N LEU A 242 -11.34 -1.88 2.62
CA LEU A 242 -11.60 -0.47 2.36
C LEU A 242 -12.45 -0.27 1.09
N LEU A 243 -12.12 -0.93 -0.01
CA LEU A 243 -12.89 -0.80 -1.25
C LEU A 243 -14.32 -1.35 -1.09
N LEU A 244 -14.48 -2.49 -0.43
CA LEU A 244 -15.80 -3.09 -0.14
C LEU A 244 -16.66 -2.15 0.72
N LYS A 245 -16.10 -1.56 1.79
CA LYS A 245 -16.78 -0.55 2.63
C LYS A 245 -17.23 0.68 1.85
N HIS A 246 -16.50 1.02 0.78
CA HIS A 246 -16.79 2.17 -0.08
C HIS A 246 -17.49 1.79 -1.40
N GLY A 247 -18.16 0.63 -1.44
CA GLY A 247 -19.10 0.29 -2.51
C GLY A 247 -18.53 -0.53 -3.67
N LEU A 248 -17.35 -1.16 -3.52
CA LEU A 248 -16.95 -2.22 -4.43
C LEU A 248 -17.97 -3.37 -4.33
N ASP A 249 -18.57 -3.72 -5.46
CA ASP A 249 -19.47 -4.88 -5.53
C ASP A 249 -18.67 -6.19 -5.31
N PRO A 250 -18.97 -6.98 -4.26
CA PRO A 250 -18.30 -8.25 -3.99
C PRO A 250 -18.52 -9.29 -5.10
N ASN A 251 -19.55 -9.11 -5.94
CA ASN A 251 -19.86 -9.94 -7.10
C ASN A 251 -19.34 -9.36 -8.43
N TYR A 252 -18.50 -8.33 -8.37
CA TYR A 252 -17.92 -7.71 -9.56
C TYR A 252 -17.23 -8.76 -10.44
N ASN A 253 -17.58 -8.78 -11.72
CA ASN A 253 -17.03 -9.68 -12.71
C ASN A 253 -16.21 -8.90 -13.75
N TRP A 254 -14.90 -9.18 -13.75
CA TRP A 254 -14.00 -8.67 -14.78
C TRP A 254 -14.08 -9.62 -15.99
N ASN A 255 -15.05 -9.39 -16.88
CA ASN A 255 -15.20 -10.04 -18.19
C ASN A 255 -14.82 -11.55 -18.25
N SER A 256 -13.86 -11.94 -19.10
CA SER A 256 -13.43 -13.31 -19.32
C SER A 256 -12.57 -13.88 -18.20
N THR A 257 -12.15 -13.08 -17.21
CA THR A 257 -11.34 -13.56 -16.10
C THR A 257 -12.21 -14.07 -14.94
N GLY A 258 -13.50 -13.76 -14.91
CA GLY A 258 -14.42 -14.22 -13.87
C GLY A 258 -14.62 -13.21 -12.74
N SER A 259 -15.39 -13.61 -11.74
CA SER A 259 -15.66 -12.78 -10.56
C SER A 259 -14.39 -12.56 -9.72
N ILE A 260 -14.39 -11.51 -8.91
CA ILE A 260 -13.31 -11.27 -7.94
C ILE A 260 -13.19 -12.39 -6.89
N LEU A 261 -14.30 -13.06 -6.55
CA LEU A 261 -14.30 -14.24 -5.68
C LEU A 261 -13.61 -15.42 -6.34
N SER A 262 -13.89 -15.70 -7.61
CA SER A 262 -13.25 -16.79 -8.35
C SER A 262 -11.75 -16.57 -8.51
N GLN A 263 -11.32 -15.32 -8.71
CA GLN A 263 -9.92 -14.93 -8.75
C GLN A 263 -9.22 -15.10 -7.40
N ALA A 264 -9.87 -14.67 -6.30
CA ALA A 264 -9.32 -14.85 -4.95
C ALA A 264 -9.23 -16.33 -4.53
N SER A 265 -10.05 -17.19 -5.13
CA SER A 265 -10.14 -18.62 -4.83
C SER A 265 -9.16 -19.49 -5.62
N GLY A 266 -8.58 -18.97 -6.70
CA GLY A 266 -7.69 -19.72 -7.59
C GLY A 266 -6.24 -19.28 -7.52
N THR A 267 -5.34 -20.12 -8.06
CA THR A 267 -3.96 -19.73 -8.33
C THR A 267 -3.91 -18.80 -9.55
N ILE A 268 -3.35 -17.61 -9.38
CA ILE A 268 -3.17 -16.64 -10.46
C ILE A 268 -1.74 -16.74 -10.98
N HIS A 269 -1.60 -17.00 -12.28
CA HIS A 269 -0.31 -16.96 -12.96
C HIS A 269 -0.16 -15.60 -13.64
N SER A 270 0.92 -14.88 -13.33
CA SER A 270 1.20 -13.57 -13.90
C SER A 270 2.62 -13.52 -14.46
N ILE A 271 2.77 -12.88 -15.62
CA ILE A 271 4.07 -12.64 -16.23
C ILE A 271 4.50 -11.21 -15.91
N GLN A 272 5.67 -11.05 -15.29
CA GLN A 272 6.25 -9.75 -15.00
C GLN A 272 6.86 -9.10 -16.26
N ALA A 273 7.22 -7.82 -16.15
CA ALA A 273 7.85 -7.07 -17.25
C ALA A 273 9.19 -7.69 -17.72
N ASP A 274 9.91 -8.37 -16.83
CA ASP A 274 11.14 -9.11 -17.13
C ASP A 274 10.90 -10.52 -17.69
N ARG A 275 9.64 -10.88 -17.95
CA ARG A 275 9.15 -12.19 -18.40
C ARG A 275 9.28 -13.32 -17.37
N SER A 276 9.59 -13.01 -16.11
CA SER A 276 9.47 -14.01 -15.06
C SER A 276 8.00 -14.32 -14.79
N GLU A 277 7.71 -15.60 -14.57
CA GLU A 277 6.39 -16.06 -14.12
C GLU A 277 6.33 -15.99 -12.59
N ILE A 278 5.29 -15.36 -12.07
CA ILE A 278 4.92 -15.43 -10.66
C ILE A 278 3.63 -16.23 -10.55
N GLU A 279 3.64 -17.18 -9.61
CA GLU A 279 2.45 -17.85 -9.12
C GLU A 279 1.97 -17.16 -7.84
N ILE A 280 0.75 -16.64 -7.84
CA ILE A 280 0.09 -16.07 -6.67
C ILE A 280 -0.92 -17.11 -6.16
N ARG A 281 -0.66 -17.64 -4.97
CA ARG A 281 -1.54 -18.61 -4.31
C ARG A 281 -2.81 -17.93 -3.80
N PRO A 282 -3.96 -18.63 -3.77
CA PRO A 282 -5.19 -18.04 -3.27
C PRO A 282 -5.12 -17.77 -1.77
N SER A 283 -5.85 -16.76 -1.32
CA SER A 283 -5.84 -16.31 0.08
C SER A 283 -7.20 -16.52 0.72
N LEU A 284 -7.26 -17.40 1.72
CA LEU A 284 -8.47 -17.64 2.52
C LEU A 284 -9.00 -16.35 3.16
N GLN A 285 -8.11 -15.44 3.58
CA GLN A 285 -8.51 -14.16 4.16
C GLN A 285 -9.28 -13.30 3.16
N LEU A 286 -8.82 -13.22 1.91
CA LEU A 286 -9.50 -12.46 0.87
C LEU A 286 -10.84 -13.09 0.50
N VAL A 287 -10.88 -14.42 0.39
CA VAL A 287 -12.12 -15.17 0.12
C VAL A 287 -13.15 -14.94 1.21
N ASN A 288 -12.78 -15.11 2.49
CA ASN A 288 -13.68 -14.89 3.61
C ASN A 288 -14.19 -13.44 3.63
N LEU A 289 -13.32 -12.46 3.39
CA LEU A 289 -13.74 -11.07 3.33
C LEU A 289 -14.76 -10.80 2.22
N LEU A 290 -14.57 -11.38 1.02
CA LEU A 290 -15.56 -11.27 -0.06
C LEU A 290 -16.89 -11.93 0.31
N LEU A 291 -16.84 -13.13 0.89
CA LEU A 291 -18.03 -13.86 1.33
C LEU A 291 -18.79 -13.12 2.45
N ASP A 292 -18.06 -12.49 3.38
CA ASP A 292 -18.65 -11.72 4.48
C ASP A 292 -19.33 -10.44 3.99
N TYR A 293 -18.87 -9.86 2.88
CA TYR A 293 -19.52 -8.72 2.22
C TYR A 293 -20.61 -9.14 1.22
N GLY A 294 -20.89 -10.44 1.06
CA GLY A 294 -22.01 -10.93 0.25
C GLY A 294 -21.66 -11.37 -1.17
N ALA A 295 -20.40 -11.75 -1.43
CA ALA A 295 -20.08 -12.49 -2.64
C ALA A 295 -20.84 -13.82 -2.65
N ASP A 296 -21.48 -14.14 -3.77
CA ASP A 296 -22.26 -15.36 -3.96
C ASP A 296 -21.40 -16.46 -4.60
N PRO A 297 -20.95 -17.47 -3.83
CA PRO A 297 -20.09 -18.54 -4.36
C PRO A 297 -20.85 -19.52 -5.26
N SER A 298 -22.19 -19.45 -5.32
CA SER A 298 -23.00 -20.28 -6.21
C SER A 298 -23.13 -19.69 -7.61
N ASN A 299 -22.71 -18.43 -7.81
CA ASN A 299 -22.95 -17.69 -9.03
C ASN A 299 -21.79 -17.76 -10.04
N ASP A 300 -20.61 -18.28 -9.66
CA ASP A 300 -19.41 -18.30 -10.49
C ASP A 300 -18.62 -19.63 -10.45
N GLY A 301 -17.39 -19.63 -10.97
CA GLY A 301 -16.46 -20.77 -10.97
C GLY A 301 -15.50 -20.81 -9.78
N SER A 302 -15.79 -20.12 -8.67
CA SER A 302 -14.91 -20.03 -7.49
C SER A 302 -14.57 -21.38 -6.89
N LEU A 303 -15.57 -22.28 -6.74
CA LEU A 303 -15.33 -23.62 -6.22
C LEU A 303 -14.43 -24.44 -7.17
N SER A 304 -14.62 -24.34 -8.49
CA SER A 304 -13.73 -24.95 -9.47
C SER A 304 -12.30 -24.42 -9.38
N ALA A 305 -12.15 -23.10 -9.17
CA ALA A 305 -10.84 -22.46 -8.99
C ALA A 305 -10.12 -22.98 -7.73
N ALA A 306 -10.83 -23.09 -6.61
CA ALA A 306 -10.31 -23.61 -5.34
C ALA A 306 -9.90 -25.09 -5.44
N VAL A 307 -10.71 -25.91 -6.13
CA VAL A 307 -10.38 -27.32 -6.43
C VAL A 307 -9.13 -27.43 -7.30
N ASN A 308 -9.01 -26.57 -8.32
CA ASN A 308 -7.82 -26.55 -9.17
C ASN A 308 -6.55 -26.18 -8.39
N ALA A 309 -6.64 -25.17 -7.51
CA ALA A 309 -5.58 -24.74 -6.61
C ALA A 309 -5.26 -25.77 -5.51
N GLY A 310 -6.18 -26.70 -5.24
CA GLY A 310 -6.04 -27.69 -4.17
C GLY A 310 -6.09 -27.04 -2.79
N SER A 311 -6.92 -26.02 -2.60
CA SER A 311 -7.06 -25.28 -1.34
C SER A 311 -8.23 -25.81 -0.51
N TYR A 312 -7.96 -26.69 0.45
CA TYR A 312 -8.99 -27.34 1.26
C TYR A 312 -9.82 -26.30 2.05
N SER A 313 -9.16 -25.40 2.76
CA SER A 313 -9.82 -24.35 3.55
C SER A 313 -10.74 -23.44 2.72
N ILE A 314 -10.32 -23.07 1.50
CA ILE A 314 -11.14 -22.26 0.59
C ILE A 314 -12.33 -23.07 0.06
N ILE A 315 -12.13 -24.33 -0.30
CA ILE A 315 -13.23 -25.24 -0.68
C ILE A 315 -14.27 -25.29 0.44
N GLN A 316 -13.84 -25.50 1.68
CA GLN A 316 -14.73 -25.55 2.84
C GLN A 316 -15.45 -24.22 3.09
N ALA A 317 -14.75 -23.08 2.96
CA ALA A 317 -15.35 -21.76 3.08
C ALA A 317 -16.46 -21.53 2.04
N LEU A 318 -16.20 -21.86 0.77
CA LEU A 318 -17.18 -21.72 -0.32
C LEU A 318 -18.39 -22.65 -0.14
N LEU A 319 -18.16 -23.93 0.20
CA LEU A 319 -19.24 -24.88 0.46
C LEU A 319 -20.10 -24.45 1.65
N SER A 320 -19.49 -23.92 2.70
CA SER A 320 -20.21 -23.44 3.90
C SER A 320 -21.15 -22.25 3.59
N LYS A 321 -20.87 -21.55 2.50
CA LYS A 321 -21.66 -20.43 1.97
C LYS A 321 -22.54 -20.83 0.78
N GLY A 322 -22.73 -22.13 0.53
CA GLY A 322 -23.71 -22.64 -0.44
C GLY A 322 -23.19 -22.84 -1.86
N ALA A 323 -21.88 -22.91 -2.09
CA ALA A 323 -21.34 -23.30 -3.39
C ALA A 323 -21.83 -24.70 -3.81
N ASP A 324 -22.26 -24.84 -5.06
CA ASP A 324 -22.74 -26.12 -5.61
C ASP A 324 -21.59 -26.87 -6.32
N PRO A 325 -21.14 -28.03 -5.82
CA PRO A 325 -20.07 -28.83 -6.45
C PRO A 325 -20.48 -29.45 -7.80
N TYR A 326 -21.76 -29.44 -8.16
CA TYR A 326 -22.30 -30.01 -9.39
C TYR A 326 -22.66 -28.96 -10.44
N ARG A 327 -22.52 -27.67 -10.13
CA ARG A 327 -22.73 -26.59 -11.11
C ARG A 327 -21.52 -26.48 -12.04
N PRO A 328 -21.69 -26.59 -13.37
CA PRO A 328 -20.58 -26.44 -14.30
C PRO A 328 -20.08 -24.99 -14.33
N ASP A 329 -18.77 -24.83 -14.49
CA ASP A 329 -18.15 -23.53 -14.76
C ASP A 329 -18.38 -23.07 -16.21
N SER A 330 -17.76 -21.96 -16.60
CA SER A 330 -17.88 -21.38 -17.96
C SER A 330 -17.34 -22.27 -19.08
N VAL A 331 -16.56 -23.31 -18.77
CA VAL A 331 -16.05 -24.29 -19.75
C VAL A 331 -16.81 -25.62 -19.69
N GLY A 332 -17.91 -25.69 -18.93
CA GLY A 332 -18.79 -26.85 -18.87
C GLY A 332 -18.29 -27.96 -17.93
N VAL A 333 -17.30 -27.68 -17.06
CA VAL A 333 -16.74 -28.67 -16.14
C VAL A 333 -17.17 -28.35 -14.71
N THR A 334 -17.65 -29.36 -13.99
CA THR A 334 -18.07 -29.23 -12.59
C THR A 334 -16.88 -29.27 -11.63
N PRO A 335 -16.97 -28.62 -10.45
CA PRO A 335 -15.99 -28.80 -9.39
C PRO A 335 -15.82 -30.28 -8.98
N TYR A 336 -16.89 -31.07 -9.01
CA TYR A 336 -16.87 -32.50 -8.75
C TYR A 336 -15.97 -33.29 -9.71
N GLU A 337 -16.11 -33.07 -11.02
CA GLU A 337 -15.27 -33.73 -12.04
C GLU A 337 -13.78 -33.35 -11.89
N ARG A 338 -13.49 -32.08 -11.57
CA ARG A 338 -12.13 -31.61 -11.28
C ARG A 338 -11.57 -32.30 -10.03
N ALA A 339 -12.36 -32.39 -8.97
CA ALA A 339 -11.95 -33.05 -7.73
C ALA A 339 -11.71 -34.55 -7.95
N GLN A 340 -12.49 -35.20 -8.81
CA GLN A 340 -12.31 -36.59 -9.20
C GLN A 340 -10.98 -36.81 -9.92
N SER A 341 -10.67 -36.02 -10.95
CA SER A 341 -9.40 -36.14 -11.67
C SER A 341 -8.17 -35.88 -10.79
N LYS A 342 -8.32 -35.09 -9.72
CA LYS A 342 -7.28 -34.80 -8.73
C LYS A 342 -7.26 -35.75 -7.53
N GLY A 343 -8.21 -36.68 -7.42
CA GLY A 343 -8.29 -37.60 -6.28
C GLY A 343 -8.66 -36.93 -4.94
N ILE A 344 -9.32 -35.77 -4.98
CA ILE A 344 -9.72 -34.96 -3.81
C ILE A 344 -11.25 -34.83 -3.65
N ILE A 345 -12.04 -35.76 -4.21
CA ILE A 345 -13.52 -35.74 -4.12
C ILE A 345 -14.00 -35.59 -2.67
N SER A 346 -13.32 -36.24 -1.72
CA SER A 346 -13.67 -36.17 -0.29
C SER A 346 -13.55 -34.77 0.30
N TRP A 347 -12.96 -33.80 -0.40
CA TRP A 347 -12.89 -32.41 0.06
C TRP A 347 -14.16 -31.62 -0.29
N LEU A 348 -15.04 -32.16 -1.14
CA LEU A 348 -16.31 -31.53 -1.51
C LEU A 348 -17.45 -31.80 -0.52
N THR A 349 -17.18 -32.57 0.53
CA THR A 349 -18.09 -32.70 1.67
C THR A 349 -17.70 -31.68 2.74
N LEU A 350 -18.70 -31.03 3.35
CA LEU A 350 -18.46 -30.17 4.51
C LEU A 350 -17.83 -30.98 5.64
N GLY A 351 -16.59 -30.64 5.96
CA GLY A 351 -15.86 -31.14 7.10
C GLY A 351 -16.04 -30.23 8.32
N THR A 352 -15.41 -30.62 9.41
CA THR A 352 -15.26 -29.79 10.59
C THR A 352 -14.27 -28.66 10.29
N THR A 353 -14.69 -27.41 10.47
CA THR A 353 -13.84 -26.24 10.28
C THR A 353 -12.92 -26.05 11.48
N HIS A 354 -11.61 -26.14 11.27
CA HIS A 354 -10.57 -25.88 12.25
C HIS A 354 -9.55 -24.90 11.67
N GLU A 355 -8.68 -24.34 12.50
CA GLU A 355 -7.49 -23.63 12.00
C GLU A 355 -6.64 -24.54 11.13
N ILE A 356 -5.92 -23.97 10.17
CA ILE A 356 -5.04 -24.75 9.28
C ILE A 356 -3.99 -25.42 10.17
N PRO A 357 -3.91 -26.76 10.18
CA PRO A 357 -3.02 -27.49 11.08
C PRO A 357 -1.57 -27.12 10.78
N SER A 358 -0.79 -26.89 11.84
CA SER A 358 0.62 -26.57 11.76
C SER A 358 1.45 -27.42 12.72
N PHE A 359 2.74 -27.52 12.43
CA PHE A 359 3.71 -28.20 13.27
C PHE A 359 5.13 -27.70 12.99
N ALA A 360 6.01 -27.82 13.99
CA ALA A 360 7.40 -27.43 13.86
C ALA A 360 8.20 -28.50 13.10
N ILE A 361 9.05 -28.07 12.17
CA ILE A 361 10.05 -28.94 11.55
C ILE A 361 11.42 -28.58 12.14
N GLN A 362 12.16 -29.58 12.59
CA GLN A 362 13.45 -29.42 13.27
C GLN A 362 14.54 -30.17 12.52
N ASN A 363 15.72 -29.57 12.43
CA ASN A 363 16.92 -30.27 11.98
C ASN A 363 17.28 -31.40 12.95
N ASN A 364 18.19 -32.29 12.55
CA ASN A 364 18.59 -33.41 13.38
C ASN A 364 19.22 -33.01 14.74
N ASP A 365 19.78 -31.80 14.85
CA ASP A 365 20.32 -31.24 16.08
C ASP A 365 19.25 -30.60 17.01
N GLY A 366 17.99 -30.55 16.57
CA GLY A 366 16.87 -29.95 17.29
C GLY A 366 16.66 -28.45 17.01
N THR A 367 17.49 -27.83 16.17
CA THR A 367 17.28 -26.44 15.75
C THR A 367 16.12 -26.34 14.75
N PRO A 368 15.38 -25.21 14.69
CA PRO A 368 14.28 -25.05 13.74
C PRO A 368 14.75 -25.09 12.27
N ALA A 369 14.09 -25.90 11.44
CA ALA A 369 14.23 -25.88 9.99
C ALA A 369 13.32 -24.77 9.44
N ARG A 370 13.89 -23.60 9.14
CA ARG A 370 13.09 -22.38 8.88
C ARG A 370 12.52 -22.26 7.48
N GLU A 371 12.91 -23.11 6.55
CA GLU A 371 12.41 -23.10 5.18
C GLU A 371 12.55 -24.48 4.56
N GLY A 372 11.68 -24.78 3.59
CA GLY A 372 11.74 -26.00 2.80
C GLY A 372 10.40 -26.33 2.15
N SER A 373 10.29 -27.53 1.59
CA SER A 373 9.04 -28.10 1.10
C SER A 373 8.84 -29.52 1.58
N LEU A 374 7.64 -29.85 2.07
CA LEU A 374 7.25 -31.15 2.57
C LEU A 374 6.25 -31.79 1.60
N VAL A 375 6.49 -33.05 1.21
CA VAL A 375 5.53 -33.83 0.43
C VAL A 375 4.88 -34.89 1.30
N ILE A 376 3.55 -34.93 1.25
CA ILE A 376 2.74 -35.94 1.91
C ILE A 376 1.75 -36.58 0.94
N THR A 377 1.23 -37.74 1.28
CA THR A 377 0.09 -38.35 0.58
C THR A 377 -0.92 -38.91 1.59
N ASN A 378 -2.21 -38.81 1.27
CA ASN A 378 -3.26 -39.34 2.14
C ASN A 378 -3.33 -40.86 2.04
N ILE A 379 -3.34 -41.55 3.19
CA ILE A 379 -3.29 -43.03 3.23
C ILE A 379 -4.54 -43.68 2.61
N LYS A 380 -5.72 -43.04 2.74
CA LYS A 380 -6.99 -43.61 2.27
C LYS A 380 -7.21 -43.47 0.76
N ASN A 381 -6.72 -42.38 0.17
CA ASN A 381 -7.01 -42.04 -1.22
C ASN A 381 -5.83 -42.30 -2.18
N GLY A 382 -4.62 -42.56 -1.65
CA GLY A 382 -3.52 -43.29 -2.31
C GLY A 382 -2.87 -42.70 -3.58
N ILE A 383 -3.40 -41.62 -4.18
CA ILE A 383 -2.99 -41.22 -5.54
C ILE A 383 -2.45 -39.78 -5.64
N SER A 384 -2.84 -38.84 -4.78
CA SER A 384 -2.36 -37.45 -4.88
C SER A 384 -1.31 -37.12 -3.82
N GLU A 385 -0.05 -37.06 -4.23
CA GLU A 385 0.97 -36.34 -3.46
C GLU A 385 0.60 -34.85 -3.38
N LYS A 386 0.86 -34.23 -2.22
CA LYS A 386 0.67 -32.80 -2.02
C LYS A 386 1.91 -32.20 -1.37
N SER A 387 2.39 -31.11 -1.97
CA SER A 387 3.58 -30.38 -1.54
C SER A 387 3.20 -29.11 -0.78
N PHE A 388 3.88 -28.89 0.34
CA PHE A 388 3.72 -27.74 1.22
C PHE A 388 5.06 -27.05 1.40
N THR A 389 5.18 -25.84 0.88
CA THR A 389 6.34 -24.99 1.13
C THR A 389 6.12 -24.20 2.41
N TRP A 390 7.17 -24.05 3.22
CA TRP A 390 7.10 -23.23 4.43
C TRP A 390 8.29 -22.28 4.51
N SER A 391 8.07 -21.19 5.24
CA SER A 391 9.08 -20.25 5.69
C SER A 391 8.67 -19.76 7.09
N GLY A 392 9.58 -19.78 8.05
CA GLY A 392 9.27 -19.52 9.47
C GLY A 392 9.44 -20.75 10.35
N GLU A 393 8.82 -20.75 11.53
CA GLU A 393 9.03 -21.80 12.55
C GLU A 393 8.11 -23.01 12.38
N GLU A 394 7.03 -22.85 11.61
CA GLU A 394 6.01 -23.88 11.44
C GLU A 394 5.69 -24.09 9.96
N ALA A 395 5.36 -25.33 9.61
CA ALA A 395 4.80 -25.70 8.32
C ALA A 395 3.27 -25.86 8.46
N PHE A 396 2.51 -25.21 7.58
CA PHE A 396 1.05 -25.23 7.57
C PHE A 396 0.54 -26.21 6.50
N LEU A 397 -0.35 -27.13 6.88
CA LEU A 397 -0.87 -28.17 6.00
C LEU A 397 -2.37 -27.95 5.73
N ASP A 398 -2.69 -27.28 4.63
CA ASP A 398 -4.08 -27.07 4.21
C ASP A 398 -4.71 -28.36 3.65
N VAL A 399 -5.10 -29.26 4.56
CA VAL A 399 -5.68 -30.59 4.28
C VAL A 399 -6.71 -30.94 5.36
N PRO A 400 -7.67 -31.85 5.09
CA PRO A 400 -8.60 -32.32 6.11
C PRO A 400 -7.92 -33.16 7.19
N ASP A 401 -8.64 -33.39 8.29
CA ASP A 401 -8.31 -34.42 9.27
C ASP A 401 -8.15 -35.79 8.60
N GLY A 402 -7.17 -36.57 9.07
CA GLY A 402 -6.84 -37.89 8.53
C GLY A 402 -5.37 -38.26 8.70
N ASP A 403 -5.03 -39.43 8.17
CA ASP A 403 -3.67 -39.96 8.23
C ASP A 403 -2.93 -39.74 6.91
N TYR A 404 -1.70 -39.26 7.02
CA TYR A 404 -0.86 -38.88 5.90
C TYR A 404 0.51 -39.53 6.02
N LYS A 405 0.99 -40.09 4.91
CA LYS A 405 2.35 -40.58 4.80
C LYS A 405 3.29 -39.44 4.44
N LEU A 406 4.41 -39.34 5.15
CA LEU A 406 5.51 -38.44 4.82
C LEU A 406 6.33 -39.05 3.68
N ILE A 407 6.54 -38.30 2.60
CA ILE A 407 7.30 -38.76 1.43
C ILE A 407 8.73 -38.23 1.52
N ASN A 408 8.88 -36.92 1.51
CA ASN A 408 10.17 -36.27 1.60
C ASN A 408 10.05 -34.83 2.12
N VAL A 409 11.20 -34.29 2.54
CA VAL A 409 11.41 -32.87 2.76
C VAL A 409 12.58 -32.41 1.87
N TRP A 410 12.40 -31.29 1.19
CA TRP A 410 13.48 -30.54 0.56
C TRP A 410 13.83 -29.32 1.40
N GLN A 411 15.12 -29.11 1.64
CA GLN A 411 15.66 -27.93 2.29
C GLN A 411 16.95 -27.55 1.58
N GLN A 412 16.99 -26.36 0.97
CA GLN A 412 18.15 -25.89 0.20
C GLN A 412 18.57 -26.92 -0.87
N ASN A 413 19.80 -27.44 -0.80
CA ASN A 413 20.34 -28.50 -1.68
C ASN A 413 20.28 -29.90 -1.04
N THR A 414 19.43 -30.09 -0.02
CA THR A 414 19.27 -31.34 0.72
C THR A 414 17.92 -32.00 0.45
N LEU A 415 17.92 -33.29 0.12
CA LEU A 415 16.73 -34.14 0.05
C LEU A 415 16.69 -35.09 1.25
N TYR A 416 15.67 -34.97 2.09
CA TYR A 416 15.37 -35.89 3.18
C TYR A 416 14.22 -36.81 2.76
N ARG A 417 14.51 -38.08 2.51
CA ARG A 417 13.50 -39.07 2.15
C ARG A 417 13.08 -39.88 3.38
N PHE A 418 11.77 -40.05 3.56
CA PHE A 418 11.24 -40.78 4.71
C PHE A 418 11.03 -42.28 4.42
N PRO A 419 11.23 -43.16 5.41
CA PRO A 419 10.80 -44.56 5.34
C PRO A 419 9.30 -44.69 5.02
N VAL A 420 8.92 -45.81 4.38
CA VAL A 420 7.53 -46.08 3.95
C VAL A 420 6.52 -46.04 5.10
N ASN A 421 6.96 -46.29 6.33
CA ASN A 421 6.16 -46.29 7.55
C ASN A 421 6.20 -44.97 8.34
N SER A 422 6.58 -43.85 7.71
CA SER A 422 6.58 -42.52 8.33
C SER A 422 5.25 -41.83 8.09
N PHE A 423 4.53 -41.49 9.15
CA PHE A 423 3.19 -40.92 9.07
C PHE A 423 3.00 -39.76 10.03
N ILE A 424 2.05 -38.90 9.69
CA ILE A 424 1.42 -37.93 10.60
C ILE A 424 -0.09 -38.18 10.60
N SER A 425 -0.72 -37.90 11.72
CA SER A 425 -2.19 -37.90 11.84
C SER A 425 -2.66 -36.50 12.17
N ILE A 426 -3.74 -36.06 11.54
CA ILE A 426 -4.38 -34.79 11.79
C ILE A 426 -5.78 -35.08 12.36
N ASP A 427 -6.04 -34.57 13.55
CA ASP A 427 -7.27 -34.82 14.29
C ASP A 427 -7.71 -33.52 14.95
N HIS A 428 -8.89 -33.02 14.57
CA HIS A 428 -9.41 -31.73 14.98
C HIS A 428 -8.41 -30.57 14.77
N GLY A 429 -7.74 -30.57 13.62
CA GLY A 429 -6.71 -29.57 13.29
C GLY A 429 -5.37 -29.72 14.05
N VAL A 430 -5.18 -30.78 14.84
CA VAL A 430 -3.94 -31.02 15.57
C VAL A 430 -3.11 -32.09 14.89
N ILE A 431 -1.87 -31.76 14.53
CA ILE A 431 -0.91 -32.71 13.94
C ILE A 431 -0.23 -33.55 15.04
N LYS A 432 -0.18 -34.87 14.83
CA LYS A 432 0.56 -35.83 15.65
C LYS A 432 1.58 -36.58 14.78
N PRO A 433 2.87 -36.61 15.15
CA PRO A 433 3.49 -35.86 16.26
C PRO A 433 3.45 -34.33 16.05
N ALA A 434 3.52 -33.57 17.15
CA ALA A 434 3.48 -32.10 17.12
C ALA A 434 4.74 -31.43 16.53
N SER A 435 5.79 -32.22 16.29
CA SER A 435 6.96 -31.78 15.55
C SER A 435 7.53 -32.91 14.70
N LEU A 436 8.15 -32.53 13.59
CA LEU A 436 8.88 -33.42 12.69
C LEU A 436 10.37 -33.16 12.80
N LYS A 437 11.11 -34.16 13.28
CA LYS A 437 12.57 -34.11 13.33
C LYS A 437 13.15 -34.71 12.05
N LEU A 438 13.91 -33.92 11.31
CA LEU A 438 14.58 -34.34 10.09
C LEU A 438 15.69 -35.36 10.42
N PRO A 439 15.82 -36.44 9.63
CA PRO A 439 16.87 -37.43 9.83
C PRO A 439 18.26 -36.85 9.55
N ARG A 440 19.30 -37.52 10.06
CA ARG A 440 20.70 -37.13 9.77
C ARG A 440 21.00 -37.25 8.28
N ILE A 441 21.77 -36.32 7.74
CA ILE A 441 22.39 -36.47 6.42
C ILE A 441 23.33 -37.68 6.48
N ASN A 442 23.17 -38.62 5.56
CA ASN A 442 23.99 -39.83 5.47
C ASN A 442 24.77 -39.93 4.15
N ILE A 443 24.55 -39.00 3.21
CA ILE A 443 25.34 -38.89 1.98
C ILE A 443 25.66 -37.42 1.71
N LYS A 444 26.93 -37.15 1.41
CA LYS A 444 27.39 -35.91 0.79
C LYS A 444 27.90 -36.20 -0.60
N GLY A 445 27.30 -35.56 -1.59
CA GLY A 445 27.60 -35.76 -2.99
C GLY A 445 28.33 -34.58 -3.61
N THR A 446 29.32 -34.88 -4.45
CA THR A 446 29.97 -33.90 -5.32
C THR A 446 29.85 -34.34 -6.78
N ILE A 447 29.38 -33.46 -7.64
CA ILE A 447 29.41 -33.60 -9.09
C ILE A 447 30.56 -32.75 -9.61
N THR A 448 31.40 -33.35 -10.46
CA THR A 448 32.57 -32.73 -11.09
C THR A 448 32.41 -32.73 -12.60
N GLY A 449 32.92 -31.69 -13.25
CA GLY A 449 32.80 -31.45 -14.68
C GLY A 449 33.69 -30.27 -15.07
N LYS A 450 33.54 -29.73 -16.27
CA LYS A 450 34.23 -28.47 -16.61
C LYS A 450 33.67 -27.35 -15.72
N ASP A 451 34.55 -26.59 -15.07
CA ASP A 451 34.17 -25.58 -14.07
C ASP A 451 33.14 -24.54 -14.58
N GLU A 452 33.14 -24.23 -15.89
CA GLU A 452 32.19 -23.29 -16.50
C GLU A 452 30.74 -23.84 -16.63
N ASP A 453 30.56 -25.15 -16.48
CA ASP A 453 29.28 -25.87 -16.70
C ASP A 453 28.56 -26.23 -15.39
N ILE A 454 29.24 -26.20 -14.25
CA ILE A 454 28.65 -26.53 -12.95
C ILE A 454 27.85 -25.34 -12.42
N LYS A 455 26.55 -25.37 -12.65
CA LYS A 455 25.58 -24.36 -12.20
C LYS A 455 24.58 -24.97 -11.21
N ILE A 456 23.62 -24.16 -10.77
CA ILE A 456 22.45 -24.68 -10.07
C ILE A 456 21.71 -25.60 -11.03
N GLY A 457 21.45 -26.83 -10.59
CA GLY A 457 20.79 -27.86 -11.39
C GLY A 457 20.04 -28.88 -10.57
N ALA A 458 19.43 -29.87 -11.22
CA ALA A 458 18.69 -30.96 -10.60
C ALA A 458 19.37 -32.29 -10.93
N LEU A 459 19.64 -33.10 -9.92
CA LEU A 459 20.11 -34.46 -10.06
C LEU A 459 18.98 -35.44 -9.76
N SER A 460 18.73 -36.36 -10.68
CA SER A 460 17.73 -37.40 -10.47
C SER A 460 18.26 -38.57 -9.63
N ILE A 461 17.40 -39.08 -8.75
CA ILE A 461 17.65 -40.23 -7.92
C ILE A 461 16.44 -41.17 -7.95
N SER A 462 16.69 -42.46 -8.09
CA SER A 462 15.65 -43.50 -7.99
C SER A 462 16.04 -44.60 -7.02
N ASP A 463 15.04 -45.29 -6.47
CA ASP A 463 15.25 -46.57 -5.79
C ASP A 463 14.84 -47.76 -6.65
N ASN A 464 15.18 -48.97 -6.20
CA ASN A 464 14.82 -50.22 -6.88
C ASN A 464 13.31 -50.52 -6.91
N ASN A 465 12.49 -49.75 -6.17
CA ASN A 465 11.04 -49.88 -6.18
C ASN A 465 10.39 -48.94 -7.22
N GLY A 466 11.20 -48.22 -8.01
CA GLY A 466 10.72 -47.30 -9.04
C GLY A 466 10.30 -45.93 -8.51
N SER A 467 10.55 -45.62 -7.23
CA SER A 467 10.35 -44.26 -6.72
C SER A 467 11.43 -43.35 -7.28
N TYR A 468 11.04 -42.17 -7.73
CA TYR A 468 11.91 -41.21 -8.41
C TYR A 468 11.81 -39.84 -7.75
N SER A 469 12.93 -39.17 -7.57
CA SER A 469 13.01 -37.83 -6.97
C SER A 469 14.16 -37.04 -7.60
N PHE A 470 14.20 -35.74 -7.31
CA PHE A 470 15.31 -34.88 -7.66
C PHE A 470 15.91 -34.25 -6.40
N VAL A 471 17.21 -33.98 -6.44
CA VAL A 471 17.91 -33.13 -5.48
C VAL A 471 18.52 -31.95 -6.21
N THR A 472 18.44 -30.77 -5.62
CA THR A 472 19.10 -29.58 -6.16
C THR A 472 20.60 -29.68 -5.93
N VAL A 473 21.37 -29.44 -6.98
CA VAL A 473 22.83 -29.34 -6.93
C VAL A 473 23.20 -27.86 -6.97
N VAL A 474 23.99 -27.41 -6.01
CA VAL A 474 24.48 -26.03 -5.93
C VAL A 474 26.00 -26.06 -5.92
N GLU A 475 26.63 -25.42 -6.90
CA GLU A 475 28.09 -25.40 -7.06
C GLU A 475 28.70 -26.83 -7.01
N GLY A 476 28.02 -27.78 -7.64
CA GLY A 476 28.43 -29.17 -7.72
C GLY A 476 28.15 -29.98 -6.46
N ARG A 477 27.52 -29.42 -5.42
CA ARG A 477 27.27 -30.12 -4.15
C ARG A 477 25.79 -30.39 -3.90
N PHE A 478 25.52 -31.56 -3.33
CA PHE A 478 24.19 -31.96 -2.88
C PHE A 478 24.29 -32.86 -1.65
N ASP A 479 23.28 -32.80 -0.79
CA ASP A 479 23.21 -33.61 0.41
C ASP A 479 21.96 -34.50 0.39
N LEU A 480 22.06 -35.74 0.89
CA LEU A 480 20.92 -36.64 0.99
C LEU A 480 20.81 -37.24 2.39
N SER A 481 19.56 -37.42 2.82
CA SER A 481 19.21 -38.33 3.89
C SER A 481 18.26 -39.38 3.33
N LEU A 482 18.75 -40.60 3.14
CA LEU A 482 18.01 -41.70 2.54
C LEU A 482 17.76 -42.84 3.54
N PRO A 483 16.59 -43.48 3.53
CA PRO A 483 16.36 -44.70 4.31
C PRO A 483 17.19 -45.87 3.75
N PRO A 484 17.33 -46.98 4.50
CA PRO A 484 18.05 -48.15 4.02
C PRO A 484 17.48 -48.67 2.70
N GLY A 485 18.37 -48.99 1.76
CA GLY A 485 17.98 -49.41 0.41
C GLY A 485 19.09 -49.21 -0.61
N THR A 486 18.79 -49.61 -1.83
CA THR A 486 19.66 -49.43 -3.00
C THR A 486 19.09 -48.33 -3.88
N TYR A 487 19.98 -47.44 -4.31
CA TYR A 487 19.65 -46.23 -5.05
C TYR A 487 20.51 -46.10 -6.29
N HIS A 488 19.95 -45.41 -7.27
CA HIS A 488 20.59 -45.09 -8.54
C HIS A 488 20.54 -43.58 -8.75
N LEU A 489 21.67 -42.95 -9.06
CA LEU A 489 21.72 -41.58 -9.57
C LEU A 489 21.65 -41.60 -11.09
N GLY A 490 20.69 -40.85 -11.64
CA GLY A 490 20.46 -40.80 -13.07
C GLY A 490 21.16 -39.62 -13.74
N GLU A 491 20.36 -38.78 -14.37
CA GLU A 491 20.80 -37.61 -15.11
C GLU A 491 20.92 -36.38 -14.20
N TYR A 492 21.90 -35.53 -14.50
CA TYR A 492 22.06 -34.19 -13.96
C TYR A 492 21.61 -33.17 -15.01
N SER A 493 20.82 -32.18 -14.63
CA SER A 493 20.30 -31.19 -15.55
C SER A 493 20.44 -29.76 -15.02
N THR A 494 20.65 -28.84 -15.95
CA THR A 494 20.51 -27.40 -15.71
C THR A 494 19.30 -26.91 -16.49
N HIS A 495 18.89 -25.64 -16.31
CA HIS A 495 17.81 -25.05 -17.10
C HIS A 495 18.02 -25.11 -18.63
N GLN A 496 19.26 -25.33 -19.10
CA GLN A 496 19.62 -25.29 -20.52
C GLN A 496 19.99 -26.65 -21.11
N GLN A 497 20.41 -27.61 -20.28
CA GLN A 497 21.05 -28.83 -20.78
C GLN A 497 20.93 -30.00 -19.81
N MET A 498 20.82 -31.21 -20.38
CA MET A 498 20.87 -32.49 -19.66
C MET A 498 22.25 -33.14 -19.83
N PHE A 499 22.75 -33.72 -18.76
CA PHE A 499 24.04 -34.39 -18.69
C PHE A 499 23.88 -35.81 -18.13
N LYS A 500 24.69 -36.73 -18.66
CA LYS A 500 24.76 -38.10 -18.17
C LYS A 500 25.84 -38.20 -17.10
N LEU A 501 25.54 -38.84 -15.97
CA LEU A 501 26.55 -39.16 -14.97
C LEU A 501 27.48 -40.29 -15.45
N GLU A 502 28.74 -40.20 -15.05
CA GLU A 502 29.79 -41.18 -15.29
C GLU A 502 30.30 -41.77 -13.97
N GLY A 503 30.69 -43.04 -14.00
CA GLY A 503 31.14 -43.79 -12.84
C GLY A 503 30.05 -44.69 -12.22
N PRO A 504 30.29 -45.26 -11.02
CA PRO A 504 29.32 -46.13 -10.35
C PRO A 504 28.18 -45.29 -9.77
N THR A 505 27.07 -45.18 -10.48
CA THR A 505 25.91 -44.39 -10.05
C THR A 505 24.96 -45.13 -9.12
N ASP A 506 25.17 -46.44 -8.93
CA ASP A 506 24.45 -47.26 -7.97
C ASP A 506 25.19 -47.32 -6.63
N PHE A 507 24.46 -47.15 -5.53
CA PHE A 507 25.00 -47.25 -4.18
C PHE A 507 23.95 -47.79 -3.19
N THR A 508 24.40 -48.22 -2.02
CA THR A 508 23.53 -48.79 -0.98
C THR A 508 23.69 -48.04 0.32
N VAL A 509 22.56 -47.81 0.99
CA VAL A 509 22.47 -47.25 2.34
C VAL A 509 22.03 -48.35 3.28
N SER A 510 22.81 -48.59 4.34
CA SER A 510 22.43 -49.51 5.42
C SER A 510 21.94 -48.72 6.64
N GLU A 511 21.21 -49.37 7.54
CA GLU A 511 20.57 -48.76 8.73
C GLU A 511 21.56 -47.94 9.57
N ASP A 512 22.78 -48.45 9.77
CA ASP A 512 23.83 -47.81 10.55
C ASP A 512 25.02 -47.33 9.70
N SER A 513 24.83 -47.11 8.40
CA SER A 513 25.93 -46.61 7.55
C SER A 513 26.47 -45.27 8.09
N PRO A 514 27.82 -45.12 8.21
CA PRO A 514 28.41 -43.82 8.45
C PRO A 514 28.13 -42.90 7.25
N LEU A 515 28.39 -41.60 7.43
CA LEU A 515 28.32 -40.63 6.34
C LEU A 515 29.14 -41.11 5.14
N GLN A 516 28.49 -41.23 3.98
CA GLN A 516 29.13 -41.58 2.72
C GLN A 516 29.47 -40.30 1.95
N GLU A 517 30.70 -40.19 1.44
CA GLU A 517 31.10 -39.13 0.52
C GLU A 517 31.21 -39.73 -0.89
N LEU A 518 30.40 -39.23 -1.81
CA LEU A 518 30.31 -39.74 -3.17
C LEU A 518 30.71 -38.65 -4.18
N THR A 519 31.54 -39.00 -5.15
CA THR A 519 31.98 -38.08 -6.21
C THR A 519 31.67 -38.67 -7.56
N PHE A 520 31.04 -37.88 -8.42
CA PHE A 520 30.63 -38.27 -9.77
C PHE A 520 31.18 -37.28 -10.79
N SER A 521 31.49 -37.75 -11.99
CA SER A 521 31.68 -36.87 -13.15
C SER A 521 30.46 -36.90 -14.06
N TYR A 522 30.31 -35.92 -14.94
CA TYR A 522 29.28 -35.93 -15.97
C TYR A 522 29.82 -35.57 -17.35
N SER A 523 29.13 -36.02 -18.38
CA SER A 523 29.37 -35.64 -19.76
C SER A 523 28.09 -35.24 -20.48
N ASN A 524 28.23 -34.49 -21.57
CA ASN A 524 27.11 -34.12 -22.43
C ASN A 524 26.43 -35.39 -22.95
N ARG A 525 25.09 -35.39 -22.89
CA ARG A 525 24.29 -36.49 -23.41
C ARG A 525 24.37 -36.61 -24.93
#